data_AF-A0A2I0QNL7-F1
#
_entry.id   AF-A0A2I0QNL7-F1
#
_cell.length_a   1.000
_cell.length_b   1.000
_cell.length_c   1.000
_cell.angle_alpha   90.00
_cell.angle_beta   90.00
_cell.angle_gamma   90.00
#
_symmetry.space_group_name_H-M   'P 1'
#
loop_
_entity.id
_entity.type
_entity.pdbx_description
1 polymer ?
#
loop_
_entity_poly.entity_id
_entity_poly.type
_entity_poly.pdbx_seq_one_letter_code
_entity_poly.pdbx_strand_id
1 'polypeptide(L)' 'MVMRTIEVKKISFEVEKDKIRAIIKKIKELYDDLKVTREGNIVSVSGDLDNYKKRNMLIYILTGGKHGQNI' A
#
# COMPACT_ATOMS: atom_id res chain seq x y z
N MET A 1 28.00 5.77 13.18
CA MET A 1 26.72 6.48 13.46
C MET A 1 25.99 6.59 12.12
N VAL A 2 25.18 5.60 11.76
CA VAL A 2 24.51 5.57 10.45
C VAL A 2 23.12 6.16 10.62
N MET A 3 22.91 7.37 10.11
CA MET A 3 21.58 7.97 10.03
C MET A 3 20.68 7.02 9.24
N ARG A 4 19.72 6.39 9.94
CA ARG A 4 18.64 5.65 9.28
C ARG A 4 17.72 6.69 8.66
N THR A 5 17.90 6.97 7.38
CA THR A 5 16.90 7.67 6.59
C THR A 5 15.65 6.79 6.65
N ILE A 6 14.66 7.20 7.43
CA ILE A 6 13.32 6.61 7.39
C ILE A 6 12.78 7.00 6.00
N GLU A 7 13.13 6.21 4.99
CA GLU A 7 12.53 6.36 3.66
C GLU A 7 11.05 6.10 3.84
N VAL A 8 10.25 7.15 3.80
CA VAL A 8 8.79 7.04 3.74
C VAL A 8 8.47 6.40 2.38
N LYS A 9 8.52 5.08 2.34
CA LYS A 9 8.27 4.29 1.14
C LYS A 9 6.81 4.48 0.79
N LYS A 10 6.55 5.08 -0.37
CA LYS A 10 5.22 5.22 -0.96
C LYS A 10 5.08 4.13 -2.01
N ILE A 11 4.01 3.34 -1.90
CA ILE A 11 3.65 2.32 -2.87
C ILE A 11 2.33 2.74 -3.49
N SER A 12 2.28 2.87 -4.81
CA SER A 12 1.09 3.28 -5.54
C SER A 12 0.70 2.18 -6.52
N PHE A 13 -0.58 1.84 -6.58
CA PHE A 13 -1.11 0.89 -7.56
C PHE A 13 -2.41 1.41 -8.14
N GLU A 14 -2.63 1.11 -9.42
CA GLU A 14 -3.94 1.26 -10.03
C GLU A 14 -4.87 0.13 -9.58
N VAL A 15 -6.05 0.50 -9.11
CA VAL A 15 -7.04 -0.40 -8.53
C VAL A 15 -8.39 -0.12 -9.19
N GLU A 16 -9.13 -1.19 -9.51
CA GLU A 16 -10.50 -1.09 -10.02
C GLU A 16 -11.41 -0.30 -9.06
N LYS A 17 -12.15 0.69 -9.57
CA LYS A 17 -12.96 1.64 -8.77
C LYS A 17 -13.83 0.95 -7.70
N ASP A 18 -14.47 -0.15 -8.06
CA ASP A 18 -15.36 -0.90 -7.17
C ASP A 18 -14.63 -1.57 -6.00
N LYS A 19 -13.35 -1.91 -6.19
CA LYS A 19 -12.52 -2.58 -5.18
C LYS A 19 -11.77 -1.60 -4.28
N ILE A 20 -11.59 -0.35 -4.70
CA ILE A 20 -10.85 0.67 -3.93
C ILE A 20 -11.37 0.79 -2.51
N ARG A 21 -12.70 0.90 -2.32
CA ARG A 21 -13.30 1.06 -0.99
C ARG A 21 -12.99 -0.14 -0.08
N ALA A 22 -13.12 -1.35 -0.60
CA ALA A 22 -12.84 -2.58 0.14
C ALA A 22 -11.36 -2.69 0.50
N ILE A 23 -10.47 -2.34 -0.43
CA ILE A 23 -9.01 -2.37 -0.24
C ILE A 23 -8.57 -1.33 0.81
N ILE A 24 -9.03 -0.09 0.70
CA ILE A 24 -8.69 0.96 1.69
C ILE A 24 -9.16 0.54 3.09
N LYS A 25 -10.38 0.00 3.20
CA LYS A 25 -10.89 -0.51 4.48
C LYS A 25 -9.99 -1.62 5.03
N LYS A 26 -9.67 -2.62 4.21
CA LYS A 26 -8.83 -3.77 4.61
C LYS A 26 -7.41 -3.35 5.00
N ILE A 27 -6.82 -2.39 4.30
CA ILE A 27 -5.48 -1.86 4.64
C ILE A 27 -5.52 -1.16 6.00
N LYS A 28 -6.52 -0.30 6.24
CA LYS A 28 -6.69 0.36 7.54
C LYS A 28 -6.96 -0.62 8.68
N GLU A 29 -7.71 -1.69 8.43
CA GLU A 29 -7.97 -2.74 9.42
C GLU A 29 -6.70 -3.54 9.77
N LEU A 30 -5.81 -3.77 8.80
CA LEU A 30 -4.56 -4.50 9.02
C LEU A 30 -3.43 -3.63 9.58
N TYR A 31 -3.39 -2.37 9.15
CA TYR A 31 -2.30 -1.44 9.42
C TYR A 31 -2.85 -0.04 9.64
N ASP A 32 -3.25 0.24 10.88
CA ASP A 32 -3.72 1.57 11.29
C ASP A 32 -2.60 2.63 11.24
N ASP A 33 -1.34 2.19 11.31
CA ASP A 33 -0.13 3.00 11.23
C ASP A 33 0.19 3.52 9.81
N LEU A 34 -0.51 3.03 8.77
CA LEU A 34 -0.23 3.37 7.39
C LEU A 34 -1.18 4.47 6.87
N LYS A 35 -0.59 5.44 6.17
CA LYS A 35 -1.33 6.49 5.48
C LYS A 35 -1.75 6.01 4.10
N VAL A 36 -3.06 5.90 3.86
CA VAL A 36 -3.63 5.53 2.57
C VAL A 36 -4.23 6.77 1.89
N THR A 37 -3.78 7.08 0.68
CA THR A 37 -4.31 8.15 -0.17
C THR A 37 -4.90 7.57 -1.45
N ARG A 38 -5.90 8.24 -2.01
CA ARG A 38 -6.55 7.85 -3.27
C ARG A 38 -6.53 9.03 -4.24
N GLU A 39 -6.02 8.79 -5.43
CA GLU A 39 -6.04 9.73 -6.56
C GLU A 39 -6.72 9.05 -7.76
N GLY A 40 -8.02 9.31 -7.93
CA GLY A 40 -8.82 8.65 -8.97
C GLY A 40 -8.95 7.14 -8.76
N ASN A 41 -8.28 6.36 -9.62
CA ASN A 41 -8.18 4.90 -9.56
C ASN A 41 -6.89 4.41 -8.87
N ILE A 42 -6.00 5.33 -8.51
CA ILE A 42 -4.72 5.00 -7.91
C ILE A 42 -4.89 5.05 -6.39
N VAL A 43 -4.47 3.98 -5.72
CA VAL A 43 -4.36 3.91 -4.26
C VAL A 43 -2.89 3.92 -3.91
N SER A 44 -2.49 4.88 -3.10
CA SER A 44 -1.13 4.95 -2.55
C SER A 44 -1.14 4.67 -1.06
N VAL A 45 -0.15 3.92 -0.61
CA VAL A 45 0.09 3.62 0.80
C VAL A 45 1.48 4.13 1.17
N SER A 46 1.57 4.90 2.24
CA SER A 46 2.81 5.50 2.75
C SER A 46 2.91 5.28 4.25
N GLY A 47 4.10 4.93 4.75
CA GLY A 47 4.33 4.72 6.17
C GLY A 47 5.60 3.92 6.41
N ASP A 48 5.68 3.26 7.57
CA ASP A 48 6.78 2.34 7.87
C ASP A 48 6.58 1.01 7.13
N LEU A 49 7.29 0.89 6.01
CA LEU A 49 7.29 -0.30 5.15
C LEU A 49 8.63 -1.05 5.21
N ASP A 50 9.41 -0.92 6.29
CA ASP A 50 10.68 -1.65 6.40
C ASP A 50 10.49 -3.16 6.55
N ASN A 51 9.30 -3.59 6.98
CA ASN A 51 8.96 -5.00 6.99
C ASN A 51 8.56 -5.51 5.60
N TYR A 52 9.45 -6.32 5.00
CA TYR A 52 9.22 -6.94 3.69
C TYR A 52 7.92 -7.77 3.60
N LYS A 53 7.51 -8.44 4.69
CA LYS A 53 6.23 -9.17 4.73
C LYS A 53 5.04 -8.22 4.67
N LYS A 54 5.07 -7.10 5.41
CA LYS A 54 4.03 -6.05 5.34
C LYS A 54 3.92 -5.51 3.92
N ARG A 55 5.07 -5.17 3.31
CA ARG A 55 5.13 -4.68 1.92
C ARG A 55 4.54 -5.67 0.92
N ASN A 56 4.92 -6.95 0.96
CA ASN A 56 4.36 -7.95 0.04
C ASN A 56 2.86 -8.17 0.24
N MET A 57 2.37 -8.13 1.48
CA MET A 57 0.94 -8.21 1.76
C MET A 57 0.19 -7.00 1.19
N LEU A 58 0.73 -5.79 1.35
CA LEU A 58 0.14 -4.58 0.78
C LEU A 58 0.08 -4.67 -0.75
N ILE A 59 1.17 -5.10 -1.39
CA ILE A 59 1.20 -5.33 -2.84
C ILE A 59 0.09 -6.32 -3.22
N TYR A 60 -0.01 -7.47 -2.55
CA TYR A 60 -1.03 -8.48 -2.82
C TYR A 60 -2.46 -7.95 -2.68
N ILE A 61 -2.73 -7.14 -1.64
CA ILE A 61 -4.04 -6.53 -1.40
C ILE A 61 -4.35 -5.48 -2.48
N LEU A 62 -3.38 -4.63 -2.81
CA LEU A 62 -3.53 -3.57 -3.81
C LEU A 62 -3.74 -4.15 -5.22
N THR A 63 -3.08 -5.26 -5.54
CA THR A 63 -3.25 -5.96 -6.83
C THR A 63 -4.45 -6.93 -6.84
N GLY A 64 -5.20 -7.03 -5.73
CA GLY A 64 -6.41 -7.84 -5.64
C GLY A 64 -6.16 -9.34 -5.78
N GLY A 65 -4.98 -9.83 -5.38
CA GLY A 65 -4.59 -11.23 -5.50
C GLY A 65 -4.18 -11.70 -6.90
N LYS A 66 -4.29 -10.85 -7.92
CA LYS A 66 -3.53 -11.02 -9.17
C LYS A 66 -2.11 -10.53 -8.89
N HIS A 67 -1.07 -11.20 -9.38
CA HIS A 67 0.27 -10.61 -9.41
C HIS A 67 0.21 -9.39 -10.34
N GLY A 68 -0.13 -8.23 -9.79
CA GLY A 68 -0.25 -6.99 -10.56
C GLY A 68 1.13 -6.48 -10.93
N GLN A 69 1.27 -6.01 -12.16
CA GLN A 69 2.49 -5.37 -12.63
C GLN A 69 2.71 -4.09 -11.81
N ASN A 70 3.90 -4.00 -11.22
CA ASN A 70 4.40 -2.79 -10.59
C ASN A 70 4.68 -1.79 -11.72
N ILE A 71 3.88 -0.71 -11.80
CA ILE A 71 4.06 0.38 -12.77
C ILE A 71 5.06 1.39 -12.23
#